data_AF-A0A965MEF2-F1
#
_entry.id   AF-A0A965MEF2-F1
#
_cell.length_a   1.000
_cell.length_b   1.000
_cell.length_c   1.000
_cell.angle_alpha   90.00
_cell.angle_beta   90.00
_cell.angle_gamma   90.00
#
_symmetry.space_group_name_H-M   'P 1'
#
loop_
_entity.id
_entity.type
_entity.pdbx_description
1 polymer ?
#
loop_
_entity_poly.entity_id
_entity_poly.type
_entity_poly.pdbx_seq_one_letter_code
_entity_poly.pdbx_strand_id
1 'polypeptide(L)'
;MTLSHLFRLRDALDRMEVDLGLANLNDLDRRVIETLAFQAEKETGPLTIKYVLESPLLERYSRASVYRSLKVLETNNFISVFQDETDARRSFVRLTHPTN
;
A
#
# COMPACT_ATOMS: atom_id res chain seq x y z
N MET A 1 21.50 15.27 20.40
CA MET A 1 20.93 14.06 19.76
C MET A 1 21.85 13.67 18.63
N THR A 2 22.69 12.64 18.75
CA THR A 2 23.92 12.62 17.92
C THR A 2 24.05 11.47 16.92
N LEU A 3 23.78 10.19 17.24
CA LEU A 3 23.80 9.11 16.23
C LEU A 3 23.15 7.83 16.75
N SER A 4 23.39 7.52 18.02
CA SER A 4 22.78 6.38 18.72
C SER A 4 21.25 6.40 18.71
N HIS A 5 20.63 7.59 18.78
CA HIS A 5 19.17 7.73 18.69
C HIS A 5 18.64 7.44 17.28
N LEU A 6 19.39 7.78 16.23
CA LEU A 6 19.01 7.47 14.85
C LEU A 6 19.00 5.95 14.62
N PHE A 7 20.04 5.25 15.09
CA PHE A 7 20.11 3.79 14.98
C PHE A 7 19.00 3.11 15.78
N ARG A 8 18.70 3.58 17.00
CA ARG A 8 17.56 3.07 17.78
C ARG A 8 16.21 3.30 17.09
N LEU A 9 16.03 4.46 16.46
CA LEU A 9 14.82 4.74 15.70
C LEU A 9 14.70 3.82 14.48
N ARG A 10 15.78 3.61 13.74
CA ARG A 10 15.81 2.68 12.63
C ARG A 10 15.48 1.25 13.07
N ASP A 11 16.11 0.76 14.14
CA ASP A 11 15.80 -0.57 14.70
C ASP A 11 14.33 -0.69 15.13
N ALA A 12 13.75 0.39 15.68
CA ALA A 12 12.34 0.42 16.05
C ALA A 12 11.43 0.35 14.82
N LEU A 13 11.74 1.09 13.76
CA LEU A 13 11.01 1.06 12.50
C LEU A 13 11.12 -0.32 11.82
N ASP A 14 12.32 -0.90 11.78
CA ASP A 14 12.55 -2.24 11.20
C ASP A 14 11.70 -3.30 11.95
N ARG A 15 11.61 -3.22 13.28
CA ARG A 15 10.73 -4.10 14.08
C ARG A 15 9.26 -3.87 13.78
N MET A 16 8.82 -2.61 13.70
CA MET A 16 7.46 -2.27 13.34
C MET A 16 7.09 -2.80 11.94
N GLU A 17 7.99 -2.70 10.95
CA GLU A 17 7.78 -3.27 9.63
C GLU A 17 7.60 -4.79 9.66
N VAL A 18 8.39 -5.48 10.49
CA VAL A 18 8.25 -6.94 10.70
C VAL A 18 6.92 -7.28 11.37
N ASP A 19 6.55 -6.57 12.43
CA ASP A 19 5.32 -6.80 13.19
C ASP A 19 4.07 -6.55 12.34
N LEU A 20 4.14 -5.58 11.42
CA LEU A 20 3.09 -5.29 10.44
C LEU A 20 3.12 -6.24 9.22
N GLY A 21 4.08 -7.17 9.14
CA GLY A 21 4.22 -8.10 8.02
C GLY A 21 4.78 -7.48 6.73
N LEU A 22 5.23 -6.21 6.77
CA LEU A 22 5.77 -5.47 5.62
C LEU A 22 7.14 -5.98 5.19
N ALA A 23 7.89 -6.61 6.11
CA ALA A 23 9.23 -7.13 5.83
C ALA A 23 9.27 -8.14 4.66
N ASN A 24 8.20 -8.92 4.47
CA ASN A 24 8.11 -9.95 3.44
C ASN A 24 7.61 -9.45 2.08
N LEU A 25 7.22 -8.17 1.98
CA LEU A 25 6.73 -7.59 0.73
C LEU A 25 7.89 -7.34 -0.24
N ASN A 26 7.67 -7.72 -1.50
CA ASN A 26 8.60 -7.37 -2.57
C ASN A 26 8.51 -5.86 -2.89
N ASP A 27 9.46 -5.37 -3.68
CA ASP A 27 9.57 -3.95 -4.03
C ASP A 27 8.32 -3.38 -4.73
N LEU A 28 7.62 -4.18 -5.55
CA LEU A 28 6.37 -3.73 -6.17
C LEU A 28 5.24 -3.61 -5.14
N ASP A 29 5.06 -4.62 -4.29
CA ASP A 29 4.02 -4.63 -3.25
C ASP A 29 4.22 -3.46 -2.28
N ARG A 30 5.46 -3.19 -1.88
CA ARG A 30 5.81 -2.02 -1.05
C ARG A 30 5.43 -0.72 -1.75
N ARG A 31 5.78 -0.55 -3.03
CA ARG A 31 5.43 0.67 -3.78
C ARG A 31 3.92 0.87 -3.94
N VAL A 32 3.16 -0.21 -4.11
CA VAL A 32 1.69 -0.11 -4.15
C VAL A 32 1.15 0.37 -2.81
N ILE A 33 1.65 -0.17 -1.68
CA ILE A 33 1.28 0.32 -0.35
C ILE A 33 1.68 1.79 -0.17
N GLU A 34 2.90 2.18 -0.54
CA GLU A 34 3.37 3.56 -0.47
C GLU A 34 2.47 4.51 -1.27
N THR A 35 2.12 4.16 -2.50
CA THR A 35 1.18 4.94 -3.33
C THR A 35 -0.15 5.14 -2.61
N LEU A 36 -0.69 4.10 -1.98
CA LEU A 36 -1.95 4.18 -1.24
C LEU A 36 -1.80 5.02 0.04
N ALA A 37 -0.71 4.86 0.79
CA ALA A 37 -0.45 5.58 2.04
C ALA A 37 -0.28 7.08 1.81
N PHE A 38 0.56 7.47 0.84
CA PHE A 38 0.78 8.88 0.49
C PHE A 38 -0.49 9.60 0.08
N GLN A 39 -1.43 8.89 -0.52
CA GLN A 39 -2.67 9.48 -0.97
C GLN A 39 -3.78 9.42 0.09
N ALA A 40 -3.81 8.39 0.95
CA ALA A 40 -4.69 8.35 2.12
C ALA A 40 -4.43 9.51 3.10
N GLU A 41 -3.21 10.05 3.14
CA GLU A 41 -2.90 11.28 3.90
C GLU A 41 -3.52 12.55 3.28
N LYS A 42 -3.78 12.55 1.96
CA LYS A 42 -4.27 13.70 1.20
C LYS A 42 -5.77 13.68 0.96
N GLU A 43 -6.37 12.49 0.90
CA GLU A 43 -7.79 12.27 0.63
C GLU A 43 -8.42 11.39 1.70
N THR A 44 -9.58 11.79 2.21
CA THR A 44 -10.34 11.07 3.24
C THR A 44 -11.15 9.88 2.69
N GLY A 45 -10.93 9.49 1.45
CA GLY A 45 -11.75 8.52 0.73
C GLY A 45 -10.96 7.37 0.10
N PRO A 46 -11.66 6.30 -0.30
CA PRO A 46 -11.05 5.18 -1.01
C PRO A 46 -10.60 5.62 -2.41
N LEU A 47 -9.48 5.09 -2.87
CA LEU A 47 -8.85 5.47 -4.13
C LEU A 47 -9.35 4.59 -5.26
N THR A 48 -9.51 5.13 -6.46
CA THR A 48 -9.82 4.27 -7.62
C THR A 48 -8.60 3.43 -7.99
N ILE A 49 -8.79 2.19 -8.44
CA ILE A 49 -7.68 1.38 -8.97
C ILE A 49 -6.99 2.09 -10.14
N LYS A 50 -7.78 2.80 -10.97
CA LYS A 50 -7.24 3.61 -12.07
C LYS A 50 -6.18 4.61 -11.57
N TYR A 51 -6.46 5.30 -10.47
CA TYR A 51 -5.52 6.23 -9.86
C TYR A 51 -4.20 5.54 -9.46
N VAL A 52 -4.28 4.37 -8.83
CA VAL A 52 -3.09 3.59 -8.47
C VAL A 52 -2.27 3.23 -9.72
N LEU A 53 -2.94 2.75 -10.77
CA LEU A 53 -2.27 2.38 -12.03
C LEU A 53 -1.62 3.56 -12.77
N GLU A 54 -2.06 4.78 -12.50
CA GLU A 54 -1.53 6.02 -13.09
C GLU A 54 -0.50 6.71 -12.17
N SER A 55 -0.15 6.09 -11.03
CA SER A 55 0.82 6.64 -10.10
C SER A 55 2.24 6.68 -10.68
N PRO A 56 2.96 7.82 -10.57
CA PRO A 56 4.36 7.92 -10.97
C PRO A 56 5.29 6.91 -10.29
N LEU A 57 4.96 6.48 -9.06
CA LEU A 57 5.72 5.47 -8.32
C LEU A 57 5.65 4.08 -8.98
N LEU A 58 4.67 3.85 -9.85
CA LEU A 58 4.40 2.58 -10.50
C LEU A 58 4.65 2.60 -12.01
N GLU A 59 5.10 3.71 -12.59
CA GLU A 59 5.33 3.89 -14.04
C GLU A 59 6.24 2.81 -14.67
N ARG A 60 7.20 2.29 -13.90
CA ARG A 60 8.14 1.25 -14.37
C ARG A 60 7.54 -0.15 -14.42
N TYR A 61 6.33 -0.36 -13.92
CA TYR A 61 5.68 -1.68 -13.89
C TYR A 61 4.52 -1.75 -14.87
N SER A 62 4.34 -2.94 -15.46
CA SER A 62 3.16 -3.21 -16.27
C SER A 62 1.89 -3.18 -15.41
N ARG A 63 0.77 -2.73 -15.99
CA ARG A 63 -0.55 -2.78 -15.35
C ARG A 63 -0.88 -4.18 -14.83
N ALA A 64 -0.57 -5.23 -15.60
CA ALA A 64 -0.80 -6.62 -15.19
C ALA A 64 -0.02 -7.00 -13.92
N SER A 65 1.22 -6.51 -13.77
CA SER A 65 2.01 -6.72 -12.55
C SER A 65 1.39 -5.99 -11.36
N VAL A 66 0.95 -4.74 -11.54
CA VAL A 66 0.29 -3.96 -10.48
C VAL A 66 -1.02 -4.64 -10.06
N TYR A 67 -1.83 -5.14 -10.99
CA TYR A 67 -3.03 -5.91 -10.65
C TYR A 67 -2.73 -7.18 -9.86
N ARG A 68 -1.68 -7.93 -10.22
CA ARG A 68 -1.24 -9.09 -9.43
C ARG A 68 -0.83 -8.69 -8.02
N SER A 69 -0.08 -7.60 -7.89
CA SER A 69 0.34 -7.04 -6.60
C SER A 69 -0.85 -6.64 -5.74
N LEU A 70 -1.82 -5.89 -6.29
CA LEU A 70 -3.07 -5.54 -5.60
C LEU A 70 -3.79 -6.80 -5.08
N LYS A 71 -3.88 -7.86 -5.90
CA LYS A 71 -4.50 -9.11 -5.48
C LYS A 71 -3.74 -9.82 -4.35
N VAL A 72 -2.40 -9.82 -4.40
CA VAL A 72 -1.55 -10.36 -3.33
C VAL A 72 -1.76 -9.59 -2.04
N LEU A 73 -1.73 -8.26 -2.10
CA LEU A 73 -1.94 -7.37 -0.96
C LEU A 73 -3.32 -7.53 -0.35
N GLU A 74 -4.35 -7.69 -1.18
CA GLU A 74 -5.72 -7.95 -0.72
C GLU A 74 -5.82 -9.31 -0.02
N THR A 75 -5.22 -10.35 -0.60
CA THR A 75 -5.17 -11.70 0.00
C THR A 75 -4.47 -11.68 1.36
N ASN A 76 -3.46 -10.84 1.50
CA ASN A 76 -2.70 -10.66 2.74
C ASN A 76 -3.31 -9.61 3.69
N ASN A 77 -4.53 -9.15 3.42
CA ASN A 77 -5.28 -8.17 4.22
C ASN A 77 -4.62 -6.79 4.38
N PHE A 78 -3.62 -6.44 3.57
CA PHE A 78 -3.04 -5.09 3.58
C PHE A 78 -3.98 -4.04 2.99
N ILE A 79 -4.83 -4.47 2.07
CA ILE A 79 -5.79 -3.60 1.39
C ILE A 79 -7.15 -4.29 1.28
N SER A 80 -8.17 -3.49 1.02
CA SER A 80 -9.51 -3.95 0.66
C SER A 80 -9.87 -3.35 -0.70
N VAL A 81 -10.23 -4.21 -1.65
CA VAL A 81 -10.75 -3.81 -2.96
C VAL A 81 -12.26 -4.01 -2.96
N PHE A 82 -13.00 -3.04 -3.47
CA PHE A 82 -14.46 -3.11 -3.59
C PHE A 82 -14.94 -2.39 -4.84
N GLN A 83 -16.10 -2.78 -5.34
CA GLN A 83 -16.71 -2.15 -6.51
C GLN A 83 -17.60 -0.99 -6.10
N ASP A 84 -17.72 -0.01 -6.98
CA ASP A 84 -18.73 1.03 -6.86
C ASP A 84 -20.14 0.40 -6.99
N GLU A 85 -21.03 0.73 -6.06
CA GLU A 85 -22.43 0.29 -6.11
C GLU A 85 -23.18 0.88 -7.31
N THR A 86 -22.71 2.02 -7.85
CA THR A 86 -23.34 2.74 -8.95
C THR A 86 -22.75 2.41 -10.33
N ASP A 87 -21.48 2.00 -10.40
CA ASP A 87 -20.83 1.56 -11.64
C ASP A 87 -19.86 0.41 -11.37
N ALA A 88 -20.29 -0.82 -11.63
CA ALA A 88 -19.49 -2.04 -11.41
C ALA A 88 -18.15 -2.06 -12.19
N ARG A 89 -17.94 -1.17 -13.17
CA ARG A 89 -16.65 -1.02 -13.88
C ARG A 89 -15.64 -0.19 -13.10
N ARG A 90 -16.08 0.51 -12.04
CA ARG A 90 -15.22 1.25 -11.12
C ARG A 90 -14.94 0.38 -9.90
N SER A 91 -13.66 0.24 -9.63
CA SER A 91 -13.17 -0.45 -8.44
C SER A 91 -12.34 0.52 -7.63
N PHE A 92 -12.56 0.46 -6.33
CA PHE A 92 -11.89 1.24 -5.32
C PHE A 92 -10.99 0.35 -4.47
N VAL A 93 -9.97 0.96 -3.88
CA VAL A 93 -9.00 0.32 -3.02
C VAL A 93 -8.70 1.25 -1.85
N ARG A 94 -8.56 0.67 -0.66
CA ARG A 94 -8.11 1.38 0.54
C ARG A 94 -7.15 0.50 1.33
N LEU A 95 -6.25 1.13 2.08
CA LEU A 95 -5.47 0.43 3.09
C LEU A 95 -6.42 -0.14 4.16
N THR A 96 -6.14 -1.36 4.60
CA THR A 96 -6.79 -1.93 5.77
C THR A 96 -5.97 -1.52 6.98
N HIS A 97 -6.61 -1.02 8.03
CA HIS A 97 -5.93 -0.95 9.32
C HIS A 97 -5.73 -2.38 9.82
N PRO A 98 -4.55 -2.75 10.35
CA PRO A 98 -4.41 -4.01 11.06
C PRO A 98 -5.46 -4.00 12.18
N THR A 99 -6.47 -4.86 12.07
CA THR A 99 -7.42 -5.11 13.14
C THR A 99 -6.64 -5.74 14.29
N ASN A 100 -6.36 -4.93 15.32
CA ASN A 100 -6.09 -5.43 16.66
C ASN A 100 -7.33 -6.16 17.21
#